data_AF-A0A0S4IE00-F1
#
_entry.id   AF-A0A0S4IE00-F1
#
_cell.length_a   1.000
_cell.length_b   1.000
_cell.length_c   1.000
_cell.angle_alpha   90.00
_cell.angle_beta   90.00
_cell.angle_gamma   90.00
#
_symmetry.space_group_name_H-M   'P 1'
#
loop_
_entity.id
_entity.type
_entity.pdbx_description
1 polymer ?
#
loop_
_entity_poly.entity_id
_entity_poly.type
_entity_poly.pdbx_seq_one_letter_code
_entity_poly.pdbx_strand_id
1 'polypeptide(L)'
;MSFEQLAALRDRLRAEKEQQQASAPAPAKRKPPQKTKPRELDPAVAAIWPLQKHFPLAFPVNPAPKVPLKEGIFKDAEQHLELLGITREQLKLGISTWCRGNRYWTSMVENAPRLDLNGEPAGVVTAAQAIHAKRQAAQQRNQERRKRAQAKAQTAAPAAQGEAADEPAVEQAAE
;
A
#
# COMPACT_ATOMS: atom_id res chain seq x y z
N MET A 1 12.32 49.57 20.10
CA MET A 1 12.35 49.71 18.62
C MET A 1 12.65 48.33 18.03
N SER A 2 11.68 47.40 18.02
CA SER A 2 11.99 45.97 17.82
C SER A 2 11.03 45.25 16.85
N PHE A 3 10.15 45.95 16.16
CA PHE A 3 9.18 45.36 15.23
C PHE A 3 9.63 45.47 13.76
N GLU A 4 10.47 46.47 13.45
CA GLU A 4 10.97 46.71 12.09
C GLU A 4 11.98 45.65 11.63
N GLN A 5 12.81 45.13 12.56
CA GLN A 5 13.73 44.03 12.27
C GLN A 5 13.01 42.72 11.93
N LEU A 6 11.84 42.46 12.52
CA LEU A 6 11.01 41.28 12.22
C LEU A 6 10.37 41.36 10.83
N ALA A 7 9.94 42.56 10.42
CA ALA A 7 9.41 42.79 9.08
C ALA A 7 10.48 42.52 8.00
N ALA A 8 11.68 43.07 8.19
CA ALA A 8 12.80 42.86 7.27
C ALA A 8 13.23 41.39 7.16
N LEU A 9 13.19 40.64 8.26
CA LEU A 9 13.54 39.21 8.28
C LEU A 9 12.50 38.37 7.53
N ARG A 10 11.21 38.70 7.65
CA ARG A 10 10.14 38.03 6.90
C ARG A 10 10.25 38.27 5.40
N ASP A 11 10.59 39.49 4.99
CA ASP A 11 10.74 39.82 3.57
C ASP A 11 11.95 39.11 2.95
N ARG A 12 13.04 38.96 3.71
CA ARG A 12 14.20 38.16 3.30
C ARG A 12 13.86 36.67 3.13
N LEU A 13 13.09 36.10 4.06
CA LEU A 13 12.64 34.70 3.95
C LEU A 13 11.70 34.48 2.76
N ARG A 14 10.89 35.49 2.40
CA ARG A 14 10.05 35.43 1.20
C ARG A 14 10.91 35.45 -0.07
N ALA A 15 11.90 36.32 -0.13
CA ALA A 15 12.82 36.41 -1.26
C ALA A 15 13.66 35.13 -1.46
N GLU A 16 14.13 34.50 -0.37
CA GLU A 16 14.83 33.22 -0.43
C GLU A 16 13.92 32.09 -0.93
N LYS A 17 12.65 32.08 -0.51
CA LYS A 17 11.67 31.09 -0.97
C LYS A 17 11.32 31.26 -2.44
N GLU A 18 11.23 32.50 -2.93
CA GLU A 18 11.03 32.81 -4.35
C GLU A 18 12.24 32.42 -5.21
N GLN A 19 13.47 32.63 -4.73
CA GLN A 19 14.68 32.17 -5.42
C GLN A 19 14.80 30.65 -5.49
N GLN A 20 14.40 29.92 -4.45
CA GLN A 20 14.32 28.46 -4.47
C GLN A 20 13.23 27.93 -5.41
N GLN A 21 12.18 28.71 -5.64
CA GLN A 21 11.10 28.35 -6.56
C GLN A 21 11.42 28.68 -8.03
N ALA A 22 12.24 29.71 -8.27
CA ALA A 22 12.69 30.12 -9.61
C ALA A 22 13.84 29.24 -10.16
N SER A 23 14.55 28.50 -9.31
CA SER A 23 15.64 27.59 -9.71
C SER A 23 15.24 26.11 -9.73
N ALA A 24 13.98 25.78 -9.44
CA ALA A 24 13.44 24.43 -9.62
C ALA A 24 12.95 24.24 -11.07
N PRO A 25 13.41 23.20 -11.81
CA PRO A 25 12.86 22.91 -13.12
C PRO A 25 11.37 22.62 -13.01
N ALA A 26 10.60 23.18 -13.94
CA ALA A 26 9.14 23.08 -14.00
C ALA A 26 8.64 21.64 -13.79
N PRO A 27 7.51 21.42 -13.08
CA PRO A 27 6.93 20.09 -12.98
C PRO A 27 6.47 19.66 -14.38
N ALA A 28 7.25 18.78 -15.00
CA ALA A 28 6.87 18.10 -16.22
C ALA A 28 5.44 17.58 -16.07
N LYS A 29 4.56 18.00 -16.98
CA LYS A 29 3.16 17.61 -17.06
C LYS A 29 3.07 16.08 -16.91
N ARG A 30 2.66 15.62 -15.73
CA ARG A 30 2.40 14.20 -15.49
C ARG A 30 1.24 13.81 -16.40
N LYS A 31 1.53 12.99 -17.42
CA LYS A 31 0.49 12.29 -18.18
C LYS A 31 -0.47 11.63 -17.18
N PRO A 32 -1.80 11.73 -17.37
CA PRO A 32 -2.75 11.08 -16.50
C PRO A 32 -2.39 9.58 -16.42
N PRO A 33 -2.45 8.95 -15.23
CA PRO A 33 -2.11 7.55 -15.10
C PRO A 33 -3.00 6.77 -16.07
N GLN A 34 -2.35 6.10 -17.02
CA GLN A 34 -3.03 5.22 -17.96
C GLN A 34 -3.91 4.28 -17.15
N LYS A 35 -5.20 4.26 -17.47
CA LYS A 35 -6.19 3.35 -16.89
C LYS A 35 -5.71 1.93 -17.18
N THR A 36 -4.93 1.37 -16.25
CA THR A 36 -4.70 -0.06 -16.21
C THR A 36 -6.07 -0.70 -16.15
N LYS A 37 -6.33 -1.62 -17.08
CA LYS A 37 -7.46 -2.57 -17.09
C LYS A 37 -7.84 -2.88 -15.65
N PRO A 38 -9.15 -2.91 -15.29
CA PRO A 38 -9.56 -3.20 -13.92
C PRO A 38 -8.79 -4.44 -13.50
N ARG A 39 -7.85 -4.27 -12.56
CA ARG A 39 -7.19 -5.42 -11.92
C ARG A 39 -8.38 -6.21 -11.43
N GLU A 40 -8.63 -7.38 -12.02
CA GLU A 40 -9.48 -8.38 -11.41
C GLU A 40 -8.92 -8.49 -10.00
N LEU A 41 -9.67 -7.91 -9.05
CA LEU A 41 -9.28 -7.92 -7.67
C LEU A 41 -9.16 -9.40 -7.36
N ASP A 42 -7.96 -9.81 -6.93
CA ASP A 42 -7.68 -11.19 -6.55
C ASP A 42 -8.91 -11.71 -5.78
N PRO A 43 -9.51 -12.85 -6.17
CA PRO A 43 -10.73 -13.35 -5.54
C PRO A 43 -10.62 -13.39 -4.01
N ALA A 44 -9.40 -13.56 -3.47
CA ALA A 44 -9.14 -13.44 -2.04
C ALA A 44 -9.44 -12.03 -1.48
N VAL A 45 -9.06 -10.98 -2.20
CA VAL A 45 -9.33 -9.58 -1.81
C VAL A 45 -10.80 -9.23 -1.98
N ALA A 46 -11.45 -9.75 -3.02
CA ALA A 46 -12.89 -9.58 -3.21
C ALA A 46 -13.69 -10.17 -2.05
N ALA A 47 -13.27 -11.33 -1.53
CA ALA A 47 -13.90 -11.99 -0.38
C ALA A 47 -13.75 -11.23 0.95
N ILE A 48 -12.78 -10.32 1.06
CA ILE A 48 -12.58 -9.49 2.28
C ILE A 48 -13.64 -8.39 2.37
N TRP A 49 -14.12 -7.86 1.24
CA TRP A 49 -15.05 -6.73 1.25
C TRP A 49 -16.41 -7.05 1.92
N PRO A 50 -17.08 -8.19 1.61
CA PRO A 50 -18.28 -8.60 2.35
C PRO A 50 -18.02 -8.78 3.85
N LEU A 51 -16.87 -9.37 4.23
CA LEU A 51 -16.49 -9.53 5.64
C LEU A 51 -16.38 -8.18 6.35
N GLN A 52 -15.81 -7.17 5.70
CA GLN A 52 -15.71 -5.81 6.27
C GLN A 52 -17.07 -5.12 6.40
N LYS A 53 -18.00 -5.39 5.48
CA LYS A 53 -19.35 -4.81 5.49
C LYS A 53 -20.20 -5.38 6.64
N HIS A 54 -20.11 -6.69 6.87
CA HIS A 54 -20.90 -7.37 7.89
C HIS A 54 -20.22 -7.37 9.27
N PHE A 55 -18.89 -7.41 9.32
CA PHE A 55 -18.10 -7.49 10.55
C PHE A 55 -17.06 -6.37 10.62
N PRO A 56 -17.48 -5.09 10.74
CA PRO A 56 -16.57 -3.95 10.77
C PRO A 56 -15.64 -3.93 12.00
N LEU A 57 -16.04 -4.59 13.10
CA LEU A 57 -15.26 -4.67 14.33
C LEU A 57 -14.07 -5.65 14.20
N ALA A 58 -14.31 -6.82 13.60
CA ALA A 58 -13.26 -7.81 13.34
C ALA A 58 -12.40 -7.44 12.12
N PHE A 59 -13.04 -6.92 11.08
CA PHE A 59 -12.42 -6.53 9.81
C PHE A 59 -12.55 -5.02 9.57
N PRO A 60 -11.78 -4.17 10.27
CA PRO A 60 -11.84 -2.73 10.09
C PRO A 60 -11.32 -2.28 8.71
N VAL A 61 -11.95 -1.24 8.15
CA VAL A 61 -11.50 -0.57 6.92
C VAL A 61 -10.50 0.54 7.27
N ASN A 62 -9.51 0.78 6.40
CA ASN A 62 -8.54 1.88 6.57
C ASN A 62 -9.30 3.22 6.72
N PRO A 63 -9.03 4.09 7.73
CA PRO A 63 -7.78 4.23 8.50
C PRO A 63 -7.68 3.42 9.80
N ALA A 64 -8.72 2.70 10.24
CA ALA A 64 -8.69 2.01 11.53
C ALA A 64 -7.59 0.92 11.57
N PRO A 65 -6.84 0.79 12.68
CA PRO A 65 -5.83 -0.24 12.83
C PRO A 65 -6.49 -1.62 12.74
N LYS A 66 -5.84 -2.57 12.05
CA LYS A 66 -6.29 -3.97 12.07
C LYS A 66 -6.20 -4.51 13.49
N VAL A 67 -6.97 -5.55 13.78
CA VAL A 67 -7.04 -6.15 15.12
C VAL A 67 -6.62 -7.62 15.04
N PRO A 68 -5.96 -8.17 16.10
CA PRO A 68 -5.71 -9.60 16.19
C PRO A 68 -7.04 -10.36 16.19
N LEU A 69 -7.18 -11.30 15.26
CA LEU A 69 -8.39 -12.11 15.16
C LEU A 69 -8.33 -13.30 16.11
N LYS A 70 -9.50 -13.75 16.56
CA LYS A 70 -9.70 -15.00 17.29
C LYS A 70 -9.10 -16.19 16.53
N GLU A 71 -8.54 -17.15 17.28
CA GLU A 71 -8.12 -18.42 16.71
C GLU A 71 -9.36 -19.23 16.32
N GLY A 72 -9.46 -19.63 15.05
CA GLY A 72 -10.66 -20.30 14.55
C GLY A 72 -11.76 -19.36 14.02
N ILE A 73 -11.48 -18.06 13.84
CA ILE A 73 -12.40 -17.09 13.21
C ILE A 73 -12.99 -17.57 11.87
N PHE A 74 -12.29 -18.48 11.18
CA PHE A 74 -12.77 -19.12 9.97
C PHE A 74 -14.04 -19.95 10.20
N LYS A 75 -14.11 -20.73 11.28
CA LYS A 75 -15.30 -21.54 11.63
C LYS A 75 -16.49 -20.66 11.98
N ASP A 76 -16.22 -19.58 12.72
CA ASP A 76 -17.25 -18.61 13.07
C ASP A 76 -17.77 -17.92 11.80
N ALA A 77 -16.89 -17.58 10.85
CA ALA A 77 -17.29 -16.95 9.59
C ALA A 77 -17.98 -17.92 8.62
N GLU A 78 -17.69 -19.23 8.69
CA GLU A 78 -18.39 -20.26 7.93
C GLU A 78 -19.89 -20.27 8.23
N GLN A 79 -20.28 -19.99 9.48
CA GLN A 79 -21.69 -19.92 9.89
C GLN A 79 -22.44 -18.75 9.23
N HIS A 80 -21.71 -17.74 8.75
CA HIS A 80 -22.24 -16.54 8.14
C HIS A 80 -22.03 -16.49 6.62
N LEU A 81 -21.66 -17.60 5.97
CA LEU A 81 -21.43 -17.65 4.52
C LEU A 81 -22.65 -17.21 3.71
N GLU A 82 -23.85 -17.62 4.12
CA GLU A 82 -25.11 -17.25 3.47
C GLU A 82 -25.35 -15.74 3.50
N LEU A 83 -25.00 -15.09 4.62
CA LEU A 83 -25.12 -13.63 4.78
C LEU A 83 -24.08 -12.87 3.94
N LEU A 84 -22.87 -13.44 3.82
CA LEU A 84 -21.75 -12.85 3.09
C LEU A 84 -21.87 -13.03 1.57
N GLY A 85 -22.62 -14.03 1.11
CA GLY A 85 -22.78 -14.34 -0.31
C GLY A 85 -21.48 -14.81 -0.99
N ILE A 86 -20.55 -15.41 -0.24
CA ILE A 86 -19.27 -15.91 -0.75
C ILE A 86 -19.15 -17.42 -0.50
N THR A 87 -18.29 -18.09 -1.26
CA THR A 87 -18.01 -19.51 -1.03
C THR A 87 -17.04 -19.73 0.11
N ARG A 88 -17.08 -20.91 0.73
CA ARG A 88 -16.12 -21.34 1.77
C ARG A 88 -14.66 -21.19 1.33
N GLU A 89 -14.37 -21.49 0.06
CA GLU A 89 -13.03 -21.41 -0.50
C GLU A 89 -12.55 -19.95 -0.62
N GLN A 90 -13.44 -19.07 -1.10
CA GLN A 90 -13.19 -17.63 -1.15
C GLN A 90 -12.98 -17.06 0.26
N LEU A 91 -13.79 -17.48 1.24
CA LEU A 91 -13.63 -17.10 2.63
C LEU A 91 -12.24 -17.51 3.17
N LYS A 92 -11.82 -18.75 2.91
CA LYS A 92 -10.50 -19.25 3.33
C LYS A 92 -9.37 -18.44 2.71
N LEU A 93 -9.46 -18.13 1.41
CA LEU A 93 -8.49 -17.31 0.70
C LEU A 93 -8.46 -15.88 1.26
N GLY A 94 -9.63 -15.28 1.49
CA GLY A 94 -9.75 -13.93 2.03
C GLY A 94 -9.16 -13.79 3.43
N ILE A 95 -9.50 -14.71 4.35
CA ILE A 95 -8.94 -14.73 5.70
C ILE A 95 -7.44 -15.01 5.68
N SER A 96 -6.98 -15.94 4.85
CA SER A 96 -5.56 -16.24 4.69
C SER A 96 -4.77 -15.01 4.22
N THR A 97 -5.26 -14.31 3.20
CA THR A 97 -4.67 -13.07 2.69
C THR A 97 -4.74 -11.95 3.74
N TRP A 98 -5.82 -11.87 4.52
CA TRP A 98 -5.97 -10.90 5.60
C TRP A 98 -4.90 -11.08 6.69
N CYS A 99 -4.72 -12.31 7.18
CA CYS A 99 -3.78 -12.67 8.24
C CYS A 99 -2.31 -12.61 7.79
N ARG A 100 -2.02 -12.74 6.49
CA ARG A 100 -0.65 -12.62 5.95
C ARG A 100 -0.22 -11.16 5.71
N GLY A 101 -1.15 -10.21 5.80
CA GLY A 101 -0.89 -8.80 5.50
C GLY A 101 0.01 -8.12 6.55
N ASN A 102 0.89 -7.21 6.10
CA ASN A 102 1.79 -6.45 6.98
C ASN A 102 1.05 -5.70 8.11
N ARG A 103 -0.14 -5.17 7.82
CA ARG A 103 -0.97 -4.48 8.81
C ARG A 103 -1.43 -5.41 9.95
N TYR A 104 -1.70 -6.69 9.64
CA TYR A 104 -2.13 -7.67 10.64
C TYR A 104 -0.97 -8.09 11.56
N TRP A 105 0.21 -8.32 10.98
CA TRP A 105 1.39 -8.60 11.80
C TRP A 105 1.76 -7.44 12.72
N THR A 106 1.47 -6.19 12.32
CA THR A 106 1.73 -5.01 13.15
C THR A 106 0.74 -4.87 14.30
N SER A 107 -0.48 -5.40 14.18
CA SER A 107 -1.48 -5.35 15.26
C SER A 107 -1.30 -6.42 16.32
N MET A 108 -0.49 -7.46 16.07
CA MET A 108 -0.17 -8.52 17.03
C MET A 108 0.84 -8.02 18.08
N VAL A 109 0.33 -7.26 19.06
CA VAL A 109 1.07 -6.80 20.23
C VAL A 109 0.82 -7.77 21.40
N GLU A 110 1.82 -7.96 22.25
CA GLU A 110 1.68 -8.77 23.46
C GLU A 110 0.54 -8.24 24.35
N ASN A 111 -0.25 -9.15 24.93
CA ASN A 111 -1.41 -8.84 25.75
C ASN A 111 -2.56 -8.11 25.04
N ALA A 112 -2.52 -7.98 23.70
CA ALA A 112 -3.63 -7.46 22.94
C ALA A 112 -4.81 -8.46 22.94
N PRO A 113 -6.05 -8.00 23.20
CA PRO A 113 -7.23 -8.85 23.10
C PRO A 113 -7.45 -9.25 21.65
N ARG A 114 -7.73 -10.54 21.44
CA ARG A 114 -8.17 -11.07 20.16
C ARG A 114 -9.66 -10.84 20.03
N LEU A 115 -10.10 -10.28 18.91
CA LEU A 115 -11.53 -10.05 18.67
C LEU A 115 -12.12 -11.18 17.83
N ASP A 116 -13.33 -11.58 18.19
CA ASP A 116 -14.20 -12.41 17.36
C ASP A 116 -14.93 -11.56 16.30
N LEU A 117 -15.86 -12.17 15.55
CA LEU A 117 -16.64 -11.50 14.52
C LEU A 117 -17.55 -10.39 15.06
N ASN A 118 -18.02 -10.53 16.31
CA ASN A 118 -18.89 -9.59 17.00
C ASN A 118 -18.10 -8.48 17.70
N GLY A 119 -16.77 -8.55 17.71
CA GLY A 119 -15.91 -7.62 18.42
C GLY A 119 -15.74 -7.94 19.90
N GLU A 120 -16.11 -9.15 20.33
CA GLU A 120 -15.90 -9.63 21.69
C GLU A 120 -14.49 -10.19 21.88
N PRO A 121 -13.88 -9.99 23.06
CA PRO A 121 -12.56 -10.52 23.37
C PRO A 121 -12.60 -12.05 23.51
N ALA A 122 -11.99 -12.75 22.56
CA ALA A 122 -11.94 -14.21 22.48
C ALA A 122 -10.52 -14.76 22.70
N GLY A 123 -9.81 -14.17 23.66
CA GLY A 123 -8.45 -14.55 24.05
C GLY A 123 -7.44 -13.42 23.92
N VAL A 124 -6.17 -13.74 24.14
CA VAL A 124 -5.10 -12.74 24.21
C VAL A 124 -3.91 -13.21 23.36
N VAL A 125 -3.20 -12.27 22.72
CA VAL A 125 -1.97 -12.56 22.00
C VAL A 125 -0.84 -12.83 22.98
N THR A 126 -0.20 -13.99 22.86
CA THR A 126 0.93 -14.37 23.72
C THR A 126 2.22 -13.66 23.30
N ALA A 127 3.17 -13.51 24.22
CA ALA A 127 4.48 -12.89 23.95
C ALA A 127 5.21 -13.57 22.78
N ALA A 128 5.17 -14.90 22.70
CA ALA A 128 5.79 -15.66 21.60
C ALA A 128 5.17 -15.30 20.23
N GLN A 129 3.85 -15.16 20.17
CA GLN A 129 3.13 -14.77 18.96
C GLN A 129 3.48 -13.33 18.55
N ALA A 130 3.55 -12.40 19.51
CA ALA A 130 3.94 -11.02 19.25
C ALA A 130 5.38 -10.90 18.71
N ILE A 131 6.33 -11.66 19.28
CA ILE A 131 7.72 -11.71 18.79
C ILE A 131 7.78 -12.23 17.35
N HIS A 132 7.07 -13.33 17.07
CA HIS A 132 7.00 -13.88 15.72
C HIS A 132 6.40 -12.88 14.73
N ALA A 133 5.30 -12.23 15.11
CA ALA A 133 4.65 -11.21 14.29
C ALA A 133 5.57 -10.02 13.98
N LYS A 134 6.32 -9.55 14.98
CA LYS A 134 7.31 -8.48 14.80
C LYS A 134 8.39 -8.85 13.78
N ARG A 135 8.88 -10.10 13.81
CA ARG A 135 9.84 -10.62 12.83
C ARG A 135 9.24 -10.67 11.42
N GLN A 136 8.02 -11.20 11.29
CA GLN A 136 7.32 -11.28 10.00
C GLN A 136 7.04 -9.89 9.41
N ALA A 137 6.56 -8.94 10.22
CA ALA A 137 6.35 -7.56 9.80
C ALA A 137 7.65 -6.90 9.31
N ALA A 138 8.78 -7.14 9.98
CA ALA A 138 10.08 -6.63 9.57
C ALA A 138 10.52 -7.20 8.22
N GLN A 139 10.37 -8.51 8.01
CA GLN A 139 10.71 -9.17 6.75
C GLN A 139 9.86 -8.65 5.59
N GLN A 140 8.54 -8.53 5.78
CA GLN A 140 7.63 -8.01 4.76
C GLN A 140 7.95 -6.56 4.38
N ARG A 141 8.19 -5.69 5.37
CA ARG A 141 8.62 -4.30 5.10
C ARG A 141 9.92 -4.23 4.31
N ASN A 142 10.88 -5.11 4.60
CA ASN A 142 12.14 -5.14 3.85
C ASN A 142 11.92 -5.61 2.40
N GLN A 143 11.12 -6.65 2.20
CA GLN A 143 10.76 -7.13 0.85
C GLN A 143 10.02 -6.06 0.05
N GLU A 144 9.06 -5.36 0.65
CA GLU A 144 8.32 -4.29 0.00
C GLU A 144 9.22 -3.09 -0.35
N ARG A 145 10.16 -2.73 0.53
CA ARG A 145 11.19 -1.72 0.24
C ARG A 145 12.08 -2.12 -0.95
N ARG A 146 12.54 -3.38 -0.99
CA ARG A 146 13.33 -3.91 -2.11
C ARG A 146 12.54 -3.90 -3.42
N LYS A 147 11.30 -4.40 -3.42
CA LYS A 147 10.41 -4.39 -4.59
C LYS A 147 10.15 -2.97 -5.08
N ARG A 148 9.90 -2.02 -4.18
CA ARG A 148 9.68 -0.61 -4.52
C ARG A 148 10.93 0.06 -5.10
N ALA A 149 12.12 -0.26 -4.57
CA ALA A 149 13.38 0.22 -5.11
C ALA A 149 13.64 -0.32 -6.52
N GLN A 150 13.38 -1.62 -6.76
CA GLN A 150 13.49 -2.23 -8.09
C GLN A 150 12.50 -1.65 -9.09
N ALA A 151 11.24 -1.46 -8.71
CA ALA A 151 10.23 -0.83 -9.57
C ALA A 151 10.58 0.63 -9.93
N LYS A 152 11.19 1.37 -8.99
CA LYS A 152 11.67 2.75 -9.23
C LYS A 152 12.90 2.78 -10.15
N ALA A 153 13.77 1.78 -10.08
CA ALA A 153 14.92 1.65 -10.98
C ALA A 153 14.49 1.27 -12.42
N GLN A 154 13.52 0.36 -12.58
CA GLN A 154 13.01 -0.06 -13.88
C GLN A 154 12.23 1.05 -14.62
N THR A 155 11.55 1.93 -13.88
CA THR A 155 10.83 3.08 -14.47
C THR A 155 11.74 4.25 -14.84
N ALA A 156 13.01 4.25 -14.41
CA ALA A 156 13.99 5.29 -14.73
C ALA A 156 14.93 4.91 -15.89
N ALA A 157 14.79 3.72 -16.48
CA ALA A 157 15.75 3.15 -17.43
C ALA A 157 15.26 2.87 -18.88
N PRO A 158 14.34 3.64 -19.50
CA PRO A 158 14.22 3.60 -20.96
C PRO A 158 14.42 4.99 -21.59
N ALA A 159 15.64 5.51 -21.59
CA ALA A 159 15.99 6.71 -22.37
C ALA A 159 17.42 6.68 -22.96
N ALA A 160 18.09 5.53 -22.99
CA ALA A 160 19.45 5.44 -23.49
C ALA A 160 19.75 4.07 -24.09
N GLN A 161 18.99 3.66 -25.12
CA GLN A 161 19.35 2.57 -26.04
C GLN A 161 18.33 2.50 -27.17
N GLY A 162 18.63 3.14 -28.30
CA GLY A 162 17.80 3.03 -29.51
C GLY A 162 17.95 4.18 -30.51
N GLU A 163 19.16 4.64 -30.82
CA GLU A 163 19.43 5.50 -31.97
C GLU A 163 20.85 5.23 -32.48
N ALA A 164 21.00 4.17 -33.27
CA ALA A 164 22.04 4.01 -34.29
C ALA A 164 21.68 2.85 -35.21
N ALA A 165 21.77 3.11 -36.52
CA ALA A 165 21.54 2.23 -37.65
C ALA A 165 20.07 2.04 -38.09
N ASP A 166 19.54 3.02 -38.81
CA ASP A 166 18.95 2.79 -40.13
C ASP A 166 18.88 4.13 -40.89
N GLU A 167 19.78 4.37 -41.85
CA GLU A 167 19.55 5.37 -42.90
C GLU A 167 19.39 4.62 -44.24
N PRO A 168 18.24 4.80 -44.93
CA PRO A 168 17.98 4.24 -46.25
C PRO A 168 18.17 5.29 -47.38
N ALA A 169 18.15 4.77 -48.62
CA ALA A 169 17.78 5.42 -49.89
C ALA A 169 18.91 6.04 -50.75
N VAL A 170 19.40 5.32 -51.78
CA VAL A 170 19.11 5.48 -53.24
C VAL A 170 19.09 6.92 -53.78
N GLU A 171 20.03 7.23 -54.68
CA GLU A 171 19.89 8.26 -55.71
C GLU A 171 20.35 7.71 -57.08
N GLN A 172 19.42 7.66 -58.02
CA GLN A 172 19.63 7.46 -59.46
C GLN A 172 19.65 8.83 -60.15
N ALA A 173 20.60 9.10 -61.05
CA ALA A 173 20.38 9.65 -62.40
C ALA A 173 21.68 10.12 -63.09
N ALA A 174 21.86 9.64 -64.33
CA ALA A 174 22.44 10.27 -65.53
C ALA A 174 23.58 11.31 -65.42
N GLU A 175 24.75 11.01 -66.02
CA GLU A 175 25.09 11.31 -67.43
C GLU A 175 26.31 10.47 -67.87
#